data_AF-A8S4H0-F1
#
_entry.id   AF-A8S4H0-F1
#
_cell.length_a   1.000
_cell.length_b   1.000
_cell.length_c   1.000
_cell.angle_alpha   90.00
_cell.angle_beta   90.00
_cell.angle_gamma   90.00
#
_symmetry.space_group_name_H-M   'P 1'
#
loop_
_entity.id
_entity.type
_entity.pdbx_description
1 polymer ?
#
loop_
_entity_poly.entity_id
_entity_poly.type
_entity_poly.pdbx_seq_one_letter_code
_entity_poly.pdbx_strand_id
1 'polypeptide(L)'
;MITIKHPVDLPDTYPLDRIGPLKDLLFFDIETTGFSGDTSQLYLIGCTYHDGFGWKLIQWFADSRESERELLTAFFTFMERFKILVHFNGDGFDIPYLLKCCRRLDLPYNFDRIKSVDIYKKIKPYRKLLGLENMKQKSIEQFLGLAREDKYNGGQLIEVYREYLMTHESFLYDLLILHNEDDLKGMPSILPILSYADMMEAPFSLESQQLFTYDDMAGNACPFLSLTWKSRCAIPVPLAYDSAPVSLELNRDTLVCNIALYQGELKYFYSNYKDYYYLPLEDTAIHKSVGEYVDRDARTKATARTCYTKKQGLFLPQFGALWSPALMQEYKASLTYAEYEPEMLTPDSMADAYARQILSYVSQAKEL
;
A
#
# COMPACT_ATOMS: atom_id res chain seq x y z
N MET A 1 20.15 25.24 -24.33
CA MET A 1 19.79 23.94 -23.72
C MET A 1 20.78 22.87 -24.19
N ILE A 2 21.21 21.99 -23.29
CA ILE A 2 22.01 20.80 -23.65
C ILE A 2 21.11 19.56 -23.63
N THR A 3 21.18 18.73 -24.68
CA THR A 3 20.48 17.43 -24.74
C THR A 3 21.49 16.29 -24.74
N ILE A 4 21.30 15.35 -23.82
CA ILE A 4 22.17 14.19 -23.64
C ILE A 4 21.33 12.97 -23.97
N LYS A 5 21.88 12.04 -24.76
CA LYS A 5 21.22 10.78 -25.09
C LYS A 5 22.25 9.68 -25.26
N HIS A 6 22.08 8.59 -24.53
CA HIS A 6 22.92 7.41 -24.65
C HIS A 6 22.14 6.13 -24.28
N PRO A 7 22.61 4.95 -24.70
CA PRO A 7 22.11 3.70 -24.15
C PRO A 7 22.38 3.62 -22.64
N VAL A 8 21.49 2.93 -21.93
CA VAL A 8 21.64 2.63 -20.51
C VAL A 8 21.24 1.18 -20.29
N ASP A 9 21.85 0.51 -19.31
CA ASP A 9 21.41 -0.81 -18.88
C ASP A 9 20.57 -0.63 -17.61
N LEU A 10 19.33 -1.12 -17.65
CA LEU A 10 18.42 -1.11 -16.50
C LEU A 10 18.16 -2.54 -16.05
N PRO A 11 18.12 -2.79 -14.74
CA PRO A 11 17.95 -4.14 -14.23
C PRO A 11 16.51 -4.63 -14.46
N ASP A 12 16.36 -5.90 -14.80
CA ASP A 12 15.05 -6.57 -14.90
C ASP A 12 14.65 -7.12 -13.53
N THR A 13 14.07 -6.24 -12.71
CA THR A 13 13.73 -6.53 -11.30
C THR A 13 12.25 -6.80 -11.08
N TYR A 14 11.40 -6.34 -12.00
CA TYR A 14 9.95 -6.38 -11.90
C TYR A 14 9.32 -6.58 -13.29
N PRO A 15 8.28 -7.43 -13.42
CA PRO A 15 7.59 -7.67 -14.69
C PRO A 15 6.85 -6.41 -15.16
N LEU A 16 7.54 -5.61 -15.99
CA LEU A 16 7.07 -4.30 -16.48
C LEU A 16 5.77 -4.39 -17.30
N ASP A 17 5.45 -5.56 -17.86
CA ASP A 17 4.19 -5.82 -18.55
C ASP A 17 2.96 -5.66 -17.62
N ARG A 18 3.14 -5.77 -16.29
CA ARG A 18 2.10 -5.43 -15.30
C ARG A 18 1.78 -3.93 -15.26
N ILE A 19 2.72 -3.07 -15.65
CA ILE A 19 2.48 -1.62 -15.81
C ILE A 19 1.92 -1.35 -17.20
N GLY A 20 2.57 -1.89 -18.24
CA GLY A 20 2.15 -1.82 -19.62
C GLY A 20 3.26 -2.22 -20.60
N PRO A 21 3.00 -2.20 -21.93
CA PRO A 21 3.99 -2.58 -22.93
C PRO A 21 5.24 -1.69 -22.85
N LEU A 22 6.44 -2.28 -22.86
CA LEU A 22 7.72 -1.55 -22.70
C LEU A 22 7.87 -0.31 -23.58
N LYS A 23 7.43 -0.39 -24.85
CA LYS A 23 7.48 0.73 -25.81
C LYS A 23 6.58 1.92 -25.45
N ASP A 24 5.57 1.69 -24.61
CA ASP A 24 4.59 2.69 -24.18
C ASP A 24 4.98 3.33 -22.84
N LEU A 25 6.03 2.82 -22.16
CA LEU A 25 6.51 3.30 -20.86
C LEU A 25 7.56 4.41 -21.02
N LEU A 26 7.37 5.50 -20.28
CA LEU A 26 8.35 6.56 -20.08
C LEU A 26 8.56 6.75 -18.58
N PHE A 27 9.77 6.47 -18.09
CA PHE A 27 10.17 6.85 -16.74
C PHE A 27 10.70 8.27 -16.79
N PHE A 28 10.37 9.11 -15.81
CA PHE A 28 10.90 10.46 -15.75
C PHE A 28 11.10 10.95 -14.33
N ASP A 29 12.01 11.91 -14.21
CA ASP A 29 12.36 12.61 -12.99
C ASP A 29 12.83 14.04 -13.34
N ILE A 30 12.61 15.00 -12.44
CA ILE A 30 12.95 16.41 -12.65
C ILE A 30 13.85 16.96 -11.55
N GLU A 31 14.70 17.91 -11.92
CA GLU A 31 15.48 18.69 -10.97
C GLU A 31 15.16 20.16 -11.01
N THR A 32 15.05 20.76 -9.82
CA THR A 32 14.52 22.11 -9.64
C THR A 32 15.30 22.88 -8.58
N THR A 33 15.32 24.21 -8.69
CA THR A 33 15.96 25.07 -7.68
C THR A 33 15.06 25.39 -6.48
N GLY A 34 13.95 24.67 -6.29
CA GLY A 34 12.96 24.91 -5.25
C GLY A 34 11.63 24.20 -5.50
N PHE A 35 10.67 24.33 -4.58
CA PHE A 35 9.45 23.51 -4.59
C PHE A 35 8.29 24.05 -5.43
N SER A 36 8.43 25.21 -6.08
CA SER A 36 7.29 25.85 -6.77
C SER A 36 7.69 26.39 -8.15
N GLY A 37 7.15 25.77 -9.20
CA GLY A 37 7.38 26.21 -10.59
C GLY A 37 6.91 27.63 -10.91
N ASP A 38 6.17 28.28 -10.00
CA ASP A 38 5.81 29.69 -10.09
C ASP A 38 7.02 30.62 -9.83
N THR A 39 8.00 30.17 -9.03
CA THR A 39 9.10 31.01 -8.51
C THR A 39 10.50 30.41 -8.66
N SER A 40 10.63 29.08 -8.77
CA SER A 40 11.91 28.40 -8.95
C SER A 40 12.12 27.97 -10.41
N GLN A 41 13.36 27.59 -10.72
CA GLN A 41 13.77 27.19 -12.07
C GLN A 41 13.79 25.67 -12.18
N LEU A 42 13.18 25.17 -13.25
CA LEU A 42 13.41 23.80 -13.74
C LEU A 42 14.75 23.78 -14.48
N TYR A 43 15.68 22.93 -14.08
CA TYR A 43 17.00 22.87 -14.74
C TYR A 43 17.33 21.53 -15.38
N LEU A 44 16.64 20.46 -15.03
CA LEU A 44 16.83 19.16 -15.66
C LEU A 44 15.49 18.44 -15.74
N ILE A 45 15.19 17.86 -16.89
CA ILE A 45 14.28 16.72 -16.98
C ILE A 45 15.07 15.59 -17.58
N GLY A 46 15.03 14.43 -16.93
CA GLY A 46 15.56 13.21 -17.49
C GLY A 46 14.48 12.16 -17.66
N CYS A 47 14.70 11.27 -18.62
CA CYS A 47 13.82 10.15 -18.89
C CYS A 47 14.59 8.89 -19.27
N THR A 48 14.03 7.74 -18.92
CA THR A 48 14.43 6.44 -19.48
C THR A 48 13.27 5.77 -20.20
N TYR A 49 13.57 5.15 -21.34
CA TYR A 49 12.58 4.52 -22.22
C TYR A 49 13.18 3.38 -23.02
N HIS A 50 12.33 2.48 -23.50
CA HIS A 50 12.76 1.36 -24.35
C HIS A 50 12.37 1.61 -25.81
N ASP A 51 13.35 1.60 -26.73
CA ASP A 51 13.11 1.87 -28.16
C ASP A 51 12.78 0.62 -29.00
N GLY A 52 12.74 -0.55 -28.36
CA GLY A 52 12.52 -1.85 -28.99
C GLY A 52 13.80 -2.68 -29.12
N PHE A 53 14.97 -2.03 -29.09
CA PHE A 53 16.28 -2.69 -29.13
C PHE A 53 17.00 -2.62 -27.78
N GLY A 54 16.76 -1.57 -27.00
CA GLY A 54 17.25 -1.49 -25.64
C GLY A 54 16.79 -0.24 -24.90
N TRP A 55 17.21 -0.13 -23.65
CA TRP A 55 16.97 1.03 -22.82
C TRP A 55 17.84 2.21 -23.27
N LYS A 56 17.21 3.39 -23.29
CA LYS A 56 17.81 4.67 -23.63
C LYS A 56 17.54 5.64 -22.51
N LEU A 57 18.53 6.48 -22.23
CA LEU A 57 18.41 7.62 -21.36
C LEU A 57 18.43 8.89 -22.22
N ILE A 58 17.59 9.86 -21.87
CA ILE A 58 17.61 11.20 -22.44
C ILE A 58 17.48 12.22 -21.31
N GLN A 59 18.30 13.26 -21.35
CA GLN A 59 18.28 14.36 -20.39
C GLN A 59 18.30 15.69 -21.13
N TRP A 60 17.45 16.62 -20.70
CA TRP A 60 17.44 18.00 -21.16
C TRP A 60 17.84 18.90 -20.02
N PHE A 61 19.00 19.54 -20.17
CA PHE A 61 19.61 20.38 -19.16
C PHE A 61 19.54 21.86 -19.57
N ALA A 62 19.05 22.70 -18.66
CA ALA A 62 18.99 24.14 -18.82
C ALA A 62 20.35 24.76 -18.45
N ASP A 63 21.23 24.86 -19.45
CA ASP A 63 22.54 25.52 -19.37
C ASP A 63 22.48 27.05 -19.19
N SER A 64 21.28 27.63 -19.31
CA SER A 64 20.99 29.03 -18.98
C SER A 64 19.58 29.17 -18.42
N ARG A 65 19.26 30.34 -17.86
CA ARG A 65 17.92 30.63 -17.33
C ARG A 65 16.86 30.72 -18.43
N GLU A 66 17.24 31.11 -19.65
CA GLU A 66 16.31 31.22 -20.77
C GLU A 66 15.95 29.85 -21.39
N SER A 67 16.77 28.82 -21.13
CA SER A 67 16.60 27.46 -21.69
C SER A 67 15.36 26.71 -21.16
N GLU A 68 14.68 27.21 -20.11
CA GLU A 68 13.53 26.52 -19.49
C GLU A 68 12.37 26.28 -20.47
N ARG A 69 12.09 27.24 -21.37
CA ARG A 69 11.04 27.10 -22.39
C ARG A 69 11.37 25.98 -23.39
N GLU A 70 12.62 25.96 -23.85
CA GLU A 70 13.11 24.97 -24.81
C GLU A 70 13.08 23.56 -24.20
N LEU A 71 13.53 23.45 -22.95
CA LEU A 71 13.52 22.22 -22.16
C LEU A 71 12.10 21.63 -22.01
N LEU A 72 11.13 22.44 -21.58
CA LEU A 72 9.73 21.99 -21.46
C LEU A 72 9.15 21.56 -22.81
N THR A 73 9.39 22.36 -23.86
CA THR A 73 8.91 22.06 -25.22
C THR A 73 9.46 20.73 -25.71
N ALA A 74 10.76 20.47 -25.48
CA ALA A 74 11.42 19.24 -25.87
C ALA A 74 10.85 18.02 -25.11
N PHE A 75 10.68 18.12 -23.80
CA PHE A 75 10.09 17.06 -22.98
C PHE A 75 8.66 16.72 -23.41
N PHE A 76 7.77 17.70 -23.50
CA PHE A 76 6.37 17.45 -23.85
C PHE A 76 6.22 16.86 -25.26
N THR A 77 7.00 17.35 -26.22
CA THR A 77 7.04 16.78 -27.59
C THR A 77 7.53 15.33 -27.57
N PHE A 78 8.56 15.03 -26.77
CA PHE A 78 9.11 13.69 -26.66
C PHE A 78 8.12 12.71 -26.00
N MET A 79 7.40 13.18 -24.97
CA MET A 79 6.43 12.41 -24.20
C MET A 79 5.25 11.91 -25.05
N GLU A 80 4.87 12.60 -26.13
CA GLU A 80 3.77 12.20 -27.02
C GLU A 80 3.91 10.80 -27.63
N ARG A 81 5.13 10.26 -27.64
CA ARG A 81 5.43 8.91 -28.16
C ARG A 81 4.97 7.79 -27.23
N PHE A 82 4.67 8.10 -25.97
CA PHE A 82 4.40 7.15 -24.91
C PHE A 82 2.96 7.25 -24.42
N LYS A 83 2.49 6.21 -23.71
CA LYS A 83 1.12 6.18 -23.15
C LYS A 83 1.09 6.11 -21.65
N ILE A 84 2.21 5.76 -21.01
CA ILE A 84 2.31 5.58 -19.58
C ILE A 84 3.54 6.31 -19.07
N LEU A 85 3.33 7.22 -18.14
CA LEU A 85 4.37 7.97 -17.44
C LEU A 85 4.58 7.33 -16.06
N VAL A 86 5.75 6.72 -15.86
CA VAL A 86 6.14 6.07 -14.61
C VAL A 86 7.06 7.00 -13.83
N HIS A 87 6.78 7.18 -12.54
CA HIS A 87 7.55 8.11 -11.70
C HIS A 87 7.38 7.79 -10.21
N PHE A 88 8.19 8.45 -9.39
CA PHE A 88 8.13 8.36 -7.95
C PHE A 88 7.60 9.66 -7.34
N ASN A 89 6.35 9.67 -6.87
CA ASN A 89 5.70 10.85 -6.26
C ASN A 89 5.55 12.07 -7.20
N GLY A 90 5.60 11.85 -8.52
CA GLY A 90 5.45 12.90 -9.52
C GLY A 90 4.04 13.48 -9.61
N ASP A 91 3.00 12.76 -9.21
CA ASP A 91 1.66 13.35 -9.10
C ASP A 91 1.61 14.38 -7.95
N GLY A 92 2.44 14.19 -6.92
CA GLY A 92 2.52 15.06 -5.76
C GLY A 92 3.43 16.27 -5.99
N PHE A 93 4.43 16.15 -6.86
CA PHE A 93 5.46 17.17 -7.06
C PHE A 93 5.70 17.50 -8.53
N ASP A 94 6.32 16.59 -9.29
CA ASP A 94 6.86 16.83 -10.62
C ASP A 94 5.82 17.36 -11.62
N ILE A 95 4.69 16.66 -11.75
CA ILE A 95 3.61 17.01 -12.67
C ILE A 95 3.00 18.38 -12.31
N PRO A 96 2.57 18.64 -11.06
CA PRO A 96 2.13 19.98 -10.64
C PRO A 96 3.18 21.07 -10.88
N TYR A 97 4.46 20.77 -10.66
CA TYR A 97 5.57 21.69 -10.86
C TYR A 97 5.72 22.07 -12.35
N LEU A 98 5.77 21.10 -13.25
CA LEU A 98 5.88 21.32 -14.68
C LEU A 98 4.66 22.10 -15.21
N LEU A 99 3.45 21.79 -14.74
CA LEU A 99 2.24 22.53 -15.11
C LEU A 99 2.29 24.00 -14.66
N LYS A 100 2.89 24.29 -13.50
CA LYS A 100 3.13 25.68 -13.06
C LYS A 100 4.11 26.40 -13.98
N CYS A 101 5.22 25.75 -14.34
CA CYS A 101 6.17 26.33 -15.29
C CYS A 101 5.51 26.59 -16.65
N CYS A 102 4.69 25.66 -17.16
CA CYS A 102 3.94 25.84 -18.39
C CYS A 102 2.99 27.05 -18.32
N ARG A 103 2.24 27.21 -17.22
CA ARG A 103 1.37 28.39 -17.03
C ARG A 103 2.17 29.69 -16.97
N ARG A 104 3.29 29.72 -16.23
CA ARG A 104 4.16 30.90 -16.13
C ARG A 104 4.75 31.32 -17.49
N LEU A 105 5.04 30.35 -18.35
CA LEU A 105 5.63 30.56 -19.67
C LEU A 105 4.60 30.61 -20.81
N ASP A 106 3.30 30.57 -20.50
CA ASP A 106 2.21 30.53 -21.48
C ASP A 106 2.38 29.40 -22.53
N LEU A 107 2.69 28.19 -22.04
CA LEU A 107 2.86 26.98 -22.85
C LEU A 107 1.59 26.10 -22.76
N PRO A 108 1.01 25.66 -23.91
CA PRO A 108 -0.27 24.94 -23.93
C PRO A 108 -0.12 23.43 -23.67
N TYR A 109 0.75 23.04 -22.74
CA TYR A 109 1.04 21.64 -22.43
C TYR A 109 0.29 21.12 -21.21
N ASN A 110 -0.05 19.83 -21.23
CA ASN A 110 -0.72 19.12 -20.14
C ASN A 110 -0.36 17.62 -20.17
N PHE A 111 -0.87 16.86 -19.20
CA PHE A 111 -0.66 15.41 -19.07
C PHE A 111 -1.94 14.59 -19.36
N ASP A 112 -2.95 15.18 -20.02
CA ASP A 112 -4.29 14.57 -20.14
C ASP A 112 -4.30 13.32 -21.03
N ARG A 113 -3.30 13.19 -21.91
CA ARG A 113 -3.20 12.09 -22.89
C ARG A 113 -2.29 10.95 -22.45
N ILE A 114 -1.72 11.00 -21.25
CA ILE A 114 -0.79 10.00 -20.73
C ILE A 114 -1.28 9.45 -19.39
N LYS A 115 -1.23 8.13 -19.23
CA LYS A 115 -1.59 7.47 -17.96
C LYS A 115 -0.46 7.68 -16.96
N SER A 116 -0.76 8.30 -15.83
CA SER A 116 0.18 8.41 -14.72
C SER A 116 0.24 7.12 -13.91
N VAL A 117 1.46 6.63 -13.63
CA VAL A 117 1.75 5.53 -12.72
C VAL A 117 2.74 6.01 -11.66
N ASP A 118 2.18 6.46 -10.55
CA ASP A 118 2.93 6.93 -9.38
C ASP A 118 3.24 5.75 -8.43
N ILE A 119 4.52 5.37 -8.35
CA ILE A 119 5.00 4.30 -7.49
C ILE A 119 4.67 4.59 -6.02
N TYR A 120 4.92 5.82 -5.56
CA TYR A 120 4.68 6.24 -4.18
C TYR A 120 3.20 6.08 -3.81
N LYS A 121 2.27 6.52 -4.67
CA LYS A 121 0.84 6.39 -4.38
C LYS A 121 0.37 4.94 -4.35
N LYS A 122 0.90 4.09 -5.22
CA LYS A 122 0.56 2.65 -5.24
C LYS A 122 0.95 1.95 -3.96
N ILE A 123 2.09 2.31 -3.35
CA ILE A 123 2.59 1.62 -2.16
C ILE A 123 2.24 2.30 -0.84
N LYS A 124 1.85 3.58 -0.85
CA LYS A 124 1.48 4.34 0.35
C LYS A 124 0.46 3.65 1.26
N PRO A 125 -0.60 2.98 0.74
CA PRO A 125 -1.54 2.24 1.59
C PRO A 125 -0.88 1.14 2.43
N TYR A 126 0.24 0.59 1.96
CA TYR A 126 0.93 -0.55 2.55
C TYR A 126 2.14 -0.15 3.41
N ARG A 127 2.40 1.15 3.60
CA ARG A 127 3.56 1.66 4.38
C ARG A 127 3.72 0.94 5.73
N LYS A 128 2.62 0.80 6.47
CA LYS A 128 2.62 0.17 7.81
C LYS A 128 2.90 -1.32 7.74
N LEU A 129 2.27 -2.01 6.79
CA LEU A 129 2.50 -3.44 6.56
C LEU A 129 3.97 -3.72 6.19
N LEU A 130 4.59 -2.80 5.46
CA LEU A 130 6.00 -2.88 5.06
C LEU A 130 6.98 -2.43 6.16
N GLY A 131 6.50 -1.92 7.31
CA GLY A 131 7.36 -1.41 8.38
C GLY A 131 8.22 -0.20 7.97
N LEU A 132 7.79 0.59 6.98
CA LEU A 132 8.59 1.71 6.47
C LEU A 132 8.44 2.97 7.34
N GLU A 133 9.53 3.41 7.97
CA GLU A 133 9.56 4.65 8.77
C GLU A 133 9.16 5.88 7.96
N ASN A 134 9.58 5.95 6.69
CA ASN A 134 9.19 6.99 5.76
C ASN A 134 9.11 6.44 4.33
N MET A 135 8.57 7.24 3.43
CA MET A 135 8.24 6.84 2.06
C MET A 135 9.15 7.52 1.03
N LYS A 136 10.35 7.91 1.44
CA LYS A 136 11.36 8.37 0.48
C LYS A 136 11.84 7.17 -0.32
N GLN A 137 12.22 7.40 -1.58
CA GLN A 137 12.78 6.35 -2.44
C GLN A 137 13.91 5.57 -1.74
N LYS A 138 14.83 6.27 -1.06
CA LYS A 138 15.93 5.66 -0.30
C LYS A 138 15.49 4.65 0.77
N SER A 139 14.39 4.93 1.46
CA SER A 139 13.86 4.00 2.47
C SER A 139 13.29 2.74 1.83
N ILE A 140 12.76 2.83 0.62
CA ILE A 140 12.30 1.68 -0.17
C ILE A 140 13.51 0.90 -0.71
N GLU A 141 14.53 1.59 -1.21
CA GLU A 141 15.79 0.97 -1.65
C GLU A 141 16.41 0.14 -0.53
N GLN A 142 16.53 0.72 0.68
CA GLN A 142 17.05 0.02 1.86
C GLN A 142 16.17 -1.17 2.24
N PHE A 143 14.85 -1.01 2.21
CA PHE A 143 13.92 -2.12 2.46
C PHE A 143 14.13 -3.28 1.48
N LEU A 144 14.38 -2.97 0.20
CA LEU A 144 14.69 -3.96 -0.84
C LEU A 144 16.14 -4.48 -0.79
N GLY A 145 16.94 -4.04 0.18
CA GLY A 145 18.35 -4.45 0.33
C GLY A 145 19.30 -3.85 -0.71
N LEU A 146 18.91 -2.75 -1.36
CA LEU A 146 19.74 -2.03 -2.31
C LEU A 146 20.71 -1.10 -1.55
N ALA A 147 22.00 -1.16 -1.90
CA ALA A 147 23.03 -0.28 -1.35
C ALA A 147 23.38 0.81 -2.36
N ARG A 148 23.16 2.09 -2.01
CA ARG A 148 23.60 3.25 -2.78
C ARG A 148 24.55 4.10 -1.95
N GLU A 149 25.72 4.41 -2.49
CA GLU A 149 26.61 5.42 -1.92
C GLU A 149 26.16 6.80 -2.41
N ASP A 150 25.50 7.57 -1.55
CA ASP A 150 25.12 8.94 -1.90
C ASP A 150 26.24 9.92 -1.61
N LYS A 151 26.71 10.60 -2.65
CA LYS A 151 27.65 11.73 -2.48
C LYS A 151 26.96 13.05 -2.14
N TYR A 152 25.69 13.25 -2.56
CA TYR A 152 24.95 14.50 -2.39
C TYR A 152 23.45 14.28 -2.19
N ASN A 153 22.77 15.22 -1.52
CA ASN A 153 21.31 15.30 -1.48
C ASN A 153 20.79 16.41 -2.42
N GLY A 154 19.56 16.28 -2.94
CA GLY A 154 18.99 17.22 -3.92
C GLY A 154 18.99 18.69 -3.46
N GLY A 155 18.91 18.97 -2.16
CA GLY A 155 19.03 20.34 -1.63
C GLY A 155 20.41 20.97 -1.87
N GLN A 156 21.48 20.17 -1.87
CA GLN A 156 22.83 20.62 -2.17
C GLN A 156 23.03 20.94 -3.65
N LEU A 157 22.31 20.25 -4.55
CA LEU A 157 22.45 20.44 -6.00
C LEU A 157 21.91 21.78 -6.48
N ILE A 158 21.04 22.43 -5.70
CA ILE A 158 20.54 23.78 -5.99
C ILE A 158 21.71 24.78 -6.07
N GLU A 159 22.63 24.74 -5.10
CA GLU A 159 23.79 25.64 -5.11
C GLU A 159 24.80 25.25 -6.20
N VAL A 160 24.98 23.94 -6.45
CA VAL A 160 25.82 23.44 -7.56
C VAL A 160 25.31 23.98 -8.91
N TYR A 161 24.00 23.97 -9.16
CA TYR A 161 23.42 24.52 -10.38
C TYR A 161 23.62 26.04 -10.49
N ARG A 162 23.44 26.77 -9.39
CA ARG A 162 23.68 28.23 -9.38
C ARG A 162 25.15 28.55 -9.65
N GLU A 163 26.07 27.81 -9.08
CA GLU A 163 27.50 27.96 -9.32
C GLU A 163 27.84 27.64 -10.77
N TYR A 164 27.27 26.57 -11.33
CA TYR A 164 27.43 26.22 -12.74
C TYR A 164 26.98 27.37 -13.67
N LEU A 165 25.85 28.03 -13.39
CA LEU A 165 25.39 29.17 -14.20
C LEU A 165 26.34 30.38 -14.16
N MET A 166 27.22 30.46 -13.17
CA MET A 166 28.20 31.54 -13.04
C MET A 166 29.57 31.17 -13.63
N THR A 167 30.02 29.92 -13.41
CA THR A 167 31.38 29.48 -13.75
C THR A 167 31.45 28.66 -15.04
N HIS A 168 30.36 27.98 -15.39
CA HIS A 168 30.27 26.97 -16.46
C HIS A 168 31.33 25.86 -16.34
N GLU A 169 31.78 25.55 -15.13
CA GLU A 169 32.76 24.49 -14.89
C GLU A 169 32.16 23.11 -15.18
N SER A 170 32.90 22.29 -15.93
CA SER A 170 32.41 21.01 -16.43
C SER A 170 32.11 20.01 -15.30
N PHE A 171 32.87 20.04 -14.21
CA PHE A 171 32.65 19.09 -13.10
C PHE A 171 31.31 19.33 -12.37
N LEU A 172 30.83 20.58 -12.30
CA LEU A 172 29.52 20.91 -11.72
C LEU A 172 28.40 20.38 -12.61
N TYR A 173 28.56 20.54 -13.93
CA TYR A 173 27.66 19.95 -14.92
C TYR A 173 27.62 18.43 -14.80
N ASP A 174 28.79 17.77 -14.82
CA ASP A 174 28.88 16.31 -14.72
C ASP A 174 28.20 15.79 -13.45
N LEU A 175 28.34 16.52 -12.34
CA LEU A 175 27.69 16.19 -11.07
C LEU A 175 26.16 16.25 -11.14
N LEU A 176 25.60 17.31 -11.74
CA LEU A 176 24.16 17.50 -11.88
C LEU A 176 23.52 16.44 -12.78
N ILE A 177 24.18 16.14 -13.91
CA ILE A 177 23.71 15.13 -14.87
C ILE A 177 23.76 13.73 -14.24
N LEU A 178 24.88 13.40 -13.58
CA LEU A 178 25.07 12.09 -12.95
C LEU A 178 24.01 11.82 -11.88
N HIS A 179 23.64 12.82 -11.08
CA HIS A 179 22.64 12.64 -10.02
C HIS A 179 21.29 12.18 -10.57
N ASN A 180 20.75 12.92 -11.55
CA ASN A 180 19.47 12.59 -12.16
C ASN A 180 19.56 11.28 -12.97
N GLU A 181 20.71 10.99 -13.59
CA GLU A 181 20.94 9.69 -14.23
C GLU A 181 20.88 8.53 -13.21
N ASP A 182 21.50 8.68 -12.05
CA ASP A 182 21.46 7.67 -10.98
C ASP A 182 20.04 7.50 -10.42
N ASP A 183 19.27 8.58 -10.27
CA ASP A 183 17.87 8.51 -9.81
C ASP A 183 16.97 7.79 -10.83
N LEU A 184 17.14 8.07 -12.11
CA LEU A 184 16.45 7.37 -13.21
C LEU A 184 16.84 5.90 -13.32
N LYS A 185 18.09 5.52 -13.02
CA LYS A 185 18.54 4.12 -12.95
C LYS A 185 18.06 3.43 -11.68
N GLY A 186 17.96 4.17 -10.57
CA GLY A 186 17.44 3.70 -9.29
C GLY A 186 15.94 3.37 -9.37
N MET A 187 15.18 4.12 -10.16
CA MET A 187 13.73 3.96 -10.23
C MET A 187 13.26 2.56 -10.68
N PRO A 188 13.80 1.92 -11.75
CA PRO A 188 13.52 0.52 -12.04
C PRO A 188 13.89 -0.44 -10.91
N SER A 189 14.96 -0.14 -10.17
CA SER A 189 15.44 -0.99 -9.08
C SER A 189 14.46 -1.07 -7.91
N ILE A 190 13.64 -0.02 -7.70
CA ILE A 190 12.62 -0.01 -6.64
C ILE A 190 11.28 -0.62 -7.06
N LEU A 191 11.05 -0.90 -8.35
CA LEU A 191 9.79 -1.48 -8.83
C LEU A 191 9.34 -2.79 -8.15
N PRO A 192 10.23 -3.66 -7.62
CA PRO A 192 9.80 -4.84 -6.84
C PRO A 192 8.88 -4.51 -5.67
N ILE A 193 8.90 -3.28 -5.15
CA ILE A 193 7.95 -2.81 -4.12
C ILE A 193 6.49 -2.82 -4.60
N LEU A 194 6.25 -2.79 -5.91
CA LEU A 194 4.91 -2.89 -6.49
C LEU A 194 4.34 -4.30 -6.36
N SER A 195 5.17 -5.34 -6.18
CA SER A 195 4.70 -6.72 -5.99
C SER A 195 3.81 -6.89 -4.75
N TYR A 196 3.96 -6.02 -3.75
CA TYR A 196 3.05 -5.99 -2.59
C TYR A 196 1.67 -5.48 -2.98
N ALA A 197 1.59 -4.41 -3.77
CA ALA A 197 0.32 -3.92 -4.30
C ALA A 197 -0.35 -4.96 -5.21
N ASP A 198 0.43 -5.57 -6.12
CA ASP A 198 -0.04 -6.62 -7.01
C ASP A 198 -0.63 -7.80 -6.23
N MET A 199 0.05 -8.24 -5.17
CA MET A 199 -0.42 -9.34 -4.33
C MET A 199 -1.71 -8.98 -3.59
N MET A 200 -1.83 -7.75 -3.07
CA MET A 200 -3.05 -7.31 -2.38
C MET A 200 -4.23 -7.18 -3.34
N GLU A 201 -3.99 -6.91 -4.63
CA GLU A 201 -5.03 -6.86 -5.66
C GLU A 201 -5.38 -8.26 -6.21
N ALA A 202 -4.42 -9.19 -6.21
CA ALA A 202 -4.63 -10.56 -6.67
C ALA A 202 -5.47 -11.41 -5.70
N PRO A 203 -6.24 -12.40 -6.18
CA PRO A 203 -6.95 -13.35 -5.32
C PRO A 203 -5.98 -14.31 -4.62
N PHE A 204 -6.30 -14.65 -3.37
CA PHE A 204 -5.65 -15.70 -2.61
C PHE A 204 -6.43 -17.01 -2.73
N SER A 205 -5.71 -18.13 -2.85
CA SER A 205 -6.28 -19.48 -2.85
C SER A 205 -5.85 -20.19 -1.58
N LEU A 206 -6.80 -20.73 -0.81
CA LEU A 206 -6.51 -21.47 0.41
C LEU A 206 -5.96 -22.85 0.05
N GLU A 207 -4.75 -23.16 0.50
CA GLU A 207 -4.10 -24.46 0.28
C GLU A 207 -4.30 -25.41 1.47
N SER A 208 -4.24 -24.88 2.70
CA SER A 208 -4.38 -25.71 3.89
C SER A 208 -5.07 -24.98 5.03
N GLN A 209 -5.86 -25.74 5.78
CA GLN A 209 -6.50 -25.33 7.03
C GLN A 209 -6.25 -26.41 8.08
N GLN A 210 -5.71 -26.03 9.23
CA GLN A 210 -5.43 -26.94 10.34
C GLN A 210 -5.77 -26.28 11.67
N LEU A 211 -6.50 -27.01 12.51
CA LEU A 211 -6.83 -26.61 13.87
C LEU A 211 -5.79 -27.20 14.82
N PHE A 212 -5.18 -26.34 15.62
CA PHE A 212 -4.21 -26.72 16.64
C PHE A 212 -4.66 -26.24 18.01
N THR A 213 -4.10 -26.84 19.04
CA THR A 213 -4.29 -26.45 20.44
C THR A 213 -2.96 -26.55 21.16
N TYR A 214 -2.61 -25.52 21.93
CA TYR A 214 -1.49 -25.54 22.86
C TYR A 214 -1.99 -25.17 24.26
N ASP A 215 -1.25 -25.54 25.30
CA ASP A 215 -1.56 -25.14 26.67
C ASP A 215 -0.80 -23.86 27.02
N ASP A 216 -1.49 -22.84 27.55
CA ASP A 216 -0.85 -21.64 28.07
C ASP A 216 -0.05 -21.92 29.37
N MET A 217 0.65 -20.92 29.89
CA MET A 217 1.43 -21.09 31.14
C MET A 217 0.56 -21.44 32.37
N ALA A 218 -0.75 -21.20 32.31
CA ALA A 218 -1.70 -21.57 33.35
C ALA A 218 -2.34 -22.96 33.10
N GLY A 219 -1.96 -23.65 32.02
CA GLY A 219 -2.49 -24.96 31.63
C GLY A 219 -3.86 -24.90 30.95
N ASN A 220 -4.29 -23.74 30.47
CA ASN A 220 -5.53 -23.62 29.71
C ASN A 220 -5.28 -23.95 28.24
N ALA A 221 -6.18 -24.75 27.65
CA ALA A 221 -6.16 -25.05 26.23
C ALA A 221 -6.48 -23.79 25.41
N CYS A 222 -5.56 -23.42 24.51
CA CYS A 222 -5.67 -22.29 23.60
C CYS A 222 -5.75 -22.81 22.16
N PRO A 223 -6.96 -22.92 21.57
CA PRO A 223 -7.12 -23.32 20.18
C PRO A 223 -6.71 -22.19 19.23
N PHE A 224 -6.04 -22.52 18.13
CA PHE A 224 -5.76 -21.60 17.04
C PHE A 224 -5.91 -22.28 15.67
N LEU A 225 -6.29 -21.49 14.69
CA LEU A 225 -6.45 -21.92 13.30
C LEU A 225 -5.23 -21.49 12.49
N SER A 226 -4.52 -22.46 11.91
CA SER A 226 -3.44 -22.21 10.95
C SER A 226 -3.98 -22.32 9.53
N LEU A 227 -3.83 -21.24 8.77
CA LEU A 227 -4.31 -21.10 7.40
C LEU A 227 -3.13 -20.75 6.49
N THR A 228 -3.01 -21.46 5.38
CA THR A 228 -2.00 -21.20 4.35
C THR A 228 -2.69 -20.87 3.05
N TRP A 229 -2.41 -19.69 2.50
CA TRP A 229 -2.85 -19.28 1.18
C TRP A 229 -1.69 -19.15 0.21
N LYS A 230 -1.99 -19.38 -1.07
CA LYS A 230 -1.14 -19.02 -2.20
C LYS A 230 -1.67 -17.80 -2.93
N SER A 231 -0.75 -16.94 -3.34
CA SER A 231 -0.96 -15.88 -4.31
C SER A 231 -0.30 -16.22 -5.64
N ARG A 232 -0.72 -15.54 -6.71
CA ARG A 232 -0.04 -15.59 -8.02
C ARG A 232 1.13 -14.61 -8.11
N CYS A 233 1.24 -13.72 -7.14
CA CYS A 233 2.29 -12.72 -7.05
C CYS A 233 3.26 -13.14 -5.94
N ALA A 234 4.57 -13.02 -6.20
CA ALA A 234 5.59 -13.22 -5.19
C ALA A 234 6.14 -11.86 -4.72
N ILE A 235 6.32 -11.70 -3.41
CA ILE A 235 6.99 -10.54 -2.83
C ILE A 235 8.51 -10.75 -2.73
N PRO A 236 9.31 -9.67 -2.83
CA PRO A 236 10.77 -9.75 -2.78
C PRO A 236 11.33 -9.94 -1.35
N VAL A 237 10.73 -9.29 -0.34
CA VAL A 237 11.22 -9.29 1.05
C VAL A 237 10.14 -9.85 1.97
N PRO A 238 10.40 -10.93 2.73
CA PRO A 238 9.41 -11.51 3.62
C PRO A 238 8.88 -10.51 4.66
N LEU A 239 7.61 -10.64 5.03
CA LEU A 239 6.97 -9.86 6.08
C LEU A 239 6.51 -10.79 7.20
N ALA A 240 6.64 -10.33 8.43
CA ALA A 240 6.13 -11.02 9.60
C ALA A 240 5.39 -10.03 10.51
N TYR A 241 4.32 -10.50 11.11
CA TYR A 241 3.54 -9.78 12.11
C TYR A 241 3.12 -10.74 13.20
N ASP A 242 3.31 -10.38 14.47
CA ASP A 242 2.98 -11.24 15.59
C ASP A 242 2.29 -10.43 16.69
N SER A 243 0.96 -10.44 16.69
CA SER A 243 0.16 -9.78 17.73
C SER A 243 -1.24 -10.38 17.83
N ALA A 244 -1.67 -10.73 19.04
CA ALA A 244 -2.97 -11.35 19.24
C ALA A 244 -4.12 -10.51 18.64
N PRO A 245 -5.09 -11.12 17.93
CA PRO A 245 -5.28 -12.56 17.78
C PRO A 245 -4.60 -13.18 16.54
N VAL A 246 -3.73 -12.45 15.82
CA VAL A 246 -3.15 -12.90 14.54
C VAL A 246 -1.62 -12.91 14.57
N SER A 247 -1.04 -14.06 14.24
CA SER A 247 0.34 -14.15 13.77
C SER A 247 0.32 -14.40 12.26
N LEU A 248 1.16 -13.70 11.50
CA LEU A 248 1.18 -13.73 10.05
C LEU A 248 2.64 -13.76 9.55
N GLU A 249 2.90 -14.65 8.60
CA GLU A 249 4.13 -14.66 7.82
C GLU A 249 3.77 -14.66 6.34
N LEU A 250 4.32 -13.71 5.59
CA LEU A 250 4.19 -13.63 4.16
C LEU A 250 5.58 -13.77 3.54
N ASN A 251 5.78 -14.83 2.76
CA ASN A 251 7.07 -15.16 2.17
C ASN A 251 6.88 -15.59 0.72
N ARG A 252 7.54 -14.88 -0.20
CA ARG A 252 7.34 -15.04 -1.65
C ARG A 252 5.87 -14.96 -2.01
N ASP A 253 5.26 -16.06 -2.40
CA ASP A 253 3.88 -16.17 -2.86
C ASP A 253 2.96 -16.88 -1.85
N THR A 254 3.48 -17.22 -0.66
CA THR A 254 2.75 -17.94 0.38
C THR A 254 2.48 -17.04 1.58
N LEU A 255 1.20 -17.00 2.00
CA LEU A 255 0.73 -16.33 3.20
C LEU A 255 0.33 -17.39 4.23
N VAL A 256 0.96 -17.39 5.40
CA VAL A 256 0.61 -18.23 6.55
C VAL A 256 0.05 -17.33 7.63
N CYS A 257 -1.15 -17.63 8.13
CA CYS A 257 -1.72 -16.95 9.30
C CYS A 257 -2.10 -17.96 10.37
N ASN A 258 -1.71 -17.67 11.61
CA ASN A 258 -2.20 -18.36 12.80
C ASN A 258 -3.15 -17.42 13.53
N ILE A 259 -4.42 -17.83 13.66
CA ILE A 259 -5.48 -17.03 14.25
C ILE A 259 -5.91 -17.68 15.55
N ALA A 260 -5.74 -16.98 16.66
CA ALA A 260 -6.25 -17.42 17.96
C ALA A 260 -7.78 -17.48 17.94
N LEU A 261 -8.33 -18.64 18.27
CA LEU A 261 -9.76 -18.83 18.39
C LEU A 261 -10.22 -18.49 19.80
N TYR A 262 -11.42 -17.94 19.93
CA TYR A 262 -12.03 -17.69 21.23
C TYR A 262 -12.87 -18.90 21.62
N GLN A 263 -12.53 -19.55 22.73
CA GLN A 263 -13.33 -20.63 23.31
C GLN A 263 -13.99 -20.13 24.60
N GLY A 264 -15.33 -20.16 24.64
CA GLY A 264 -16.08 -19.66 25.79
C GLY A 264 -17.47 -19.16 25.40
N GLU A 265 -17.92 -18.09 26.06
CA GLU A 265 -19.24 -17.50 25.86
C GLU A 265 -19.16 -16.17 25.12
N LEU A 266 -19.93 -16.02 24.04
CA LEU A 266 -20.12 -14.75 23.36
C LEU A 266 -21.60 -14.36 23.30
N LYS A 267 -21.88 -13.08 23.04
CA LYS A 267 -23.22 -12.51 23.00
C LYS A 267 -23.60 -12.12 21.58
N TYR A 268 -24.81 -12.47 21.16
CA TYR A 268 -25.46 -11.95 19.97
C TYR A 268 -26.42 -10.82 20.37
N PHE A 269 -26.15 -9.60 19.94
CA PHE A 269 -26.98 -8.43 20.26
C PHE A 269 -28.03 -8.18 19.18
N TYR A 270 -29.31 -8.18 19.55
CA TYR A 270 -30.40 -7.91 18.62
C TYR A 270 -30.56 -6.41 18.33
N SER A 271 -30.71 -6.05 17.07
CA SER A 271 -30.89 -4.65 16.65
C SER A 271 -32.27 -4.09 17.02
N ASN A 272 -33.31 -4.93 17.02
CA ASN A 272 -34.70 -4.60 17.37
C ASN A 272 -34.99 -4.72 18.87
N TYR A 273 -34.10 -4.21 19.71
CA TYR A 273 -34.19 -4.32 21.18
C TYR A 273 -35.51 -3.83 21.79
N LYS A 274 -36.22 -2.93 21.08
CA LYS A 274 -37.53 -2.42 21.52
C LYS A 274 -38.59 -3.52 21.64
N ASP A 275 -38.41 -4.65 20.97
CA ASP A 275 -39.35 -5.78 20.95
C ASP A 275 -38.97 -6.89 21.93
N TYR A 276 -38.01 -6.61 22.83
CA TYR A 276 -37.50 -7.57 23.79
C TYR A 276 -37.67 -7.09 25.24
N TYR A 277 -37.83 -8.05 26.13
CA TYR A 277 -37.62 -7.89 27.56
C TYR A 277 -36.26 -8.50 27.93
N TYR A 278 -35.59 -7.93 28.91
CA TYR A 278 -34.37 -8.48 29.52
C TYR A 278 -34.73 -9.10 30.86
N LEU A 279 -34.25 -10.32 31.10
CA LEU A 279 -34.42 -11.05 32.34
C LEU A 279 -33.14 -10.93 33.17
N PRO A 280 -33.13 -10.18 34.29
CA PRO A 280 -31.91 -9.93 35.05
C PRO A 280 -31.35 -11.15 35.78
N LEU A 281 -32.21 -12.10 36.17
CA LEU A 281 -31.79 -13.32 36.88
C LEU A 281 -31.15 -14.33 35.93
N GLU A 282 -31.70 -14.46 34.72
CA GLU A 282 -31.25 -15.40 33.69
C GLU A 282 -30.20 -14.79 32.74
N ASP A 283 -29.93 -13.49 32.84
CA ASP A 283 -28.96 -12.73 32.02
C ASP A 283 -29.15 -12.96 30.50
N THR A 284 -30.40 -12.84 30.05
CA THR A 284 -30.79 -13.08 28.65
C THR A 284 -31.96 -12.21 28.22
N ALA A 285 -32.07 -11.98 26.91
CA ALA A 285 -33.19 -11.26 26.30
C ALA A 285 -34.21 -12.20 25.67
N ILE A 286 -35.49 -11.90 25.86
CA ILE A 286 -36.62 -12.65 25.30
C ILE A 286 -37.56 -11.73 24.52
N HIS A 287 -38.04 -12.19 23.37
CA HIS A 287 -38.98 -11.41 22.57
C HIS A 287 -40.31 -11.24 23.33
N LYS A 288 -40.98 -10.09 23.18
CA LYS A 288 -42.23 -9.76 23.88
C LYS A 288 -43.31 -10.82 23.77
N SER A 289 -43.45 -11.46 22.61
CA SER A 289 -44.43 -12.52 22.37
C SER A 289 -44.28 -13.73 23.32
N VAL A 290 -43.06 -14.00 23.79
CA VAL A 290 -42.77 -15.07 24.76
C VAL A 290 -42.69 -14.49 26.17
N GLY A 291 -42.16 -13.27 26.30
CA GLY A 291 -41.99 -12.61 27.60
C GLY A 291 -43.28 -12.16 28.27
N GLU A 292 -44.42 -12.12 27.57
CA GLU A 292 -45.73 -11.86 28.18
C GLU A 292 -46.10 -12.86 29.29
N TYR A 293 -45.63 -14.10 29.19
CA TYR A 293 -45.86 -15.17 30.16
C TYR A 293 -44.91 -15.14 31.36
N VAL A 294 -43.92 -14.24 31.37
CA VAL A 294 -42.97 -14.08 32.47
C VAL A 294 -43.49 -13.01 33.45
N ASP A 295 -43.28 -13.24 34.75
CA ASP A 295 -43.68 -12.32 35.80
C ASP A 295 -43.12 -10.90 35.53
N ARG A 296 -43.94 -9.87 35.76
CA ARG A 296 -43.56 -8.48 35.50
C ARG A 296 -42.39 -8.04 36.36
N ASP A 297 -42.28 -8.57 37.58
CA ASP A 297 -41.19 -8.22 38.49
C ASP A 297 -39.86 -8.92 38.12
N ALA A 298 -39.93 -10.00 37.33
CA ALA A 298 -38.77 -10.75 36.85
C ALA A 298 -38.24 -10.25 35.48
N ARG A 299 -38.88 -9.26 34.85
CA ARG A 299 -38.49 -8.75 33.53
C ARG A 299 -38.40 -7.23 33.48
N THR A 300 -37.43 -6.74 32.72
CA THR A 300 -37.24 -5.30 32.45
C THR A 300 -37.26 -5.04 30.95
N LYS A 301 -37.51 -3.80 30.51
CA LYS A 301 -37.40 -3.46 29.08
C LYS A 301 -35.96 -3.64 28.63
N ALA A 302 -35.73 -4.38 27.55
CA ALA A 302 -34.37 -4.54 27.03
C ALA A 302 -33.83 -3.21 26.49
N THR A 303 -32.54 -2.98 26.72
CA THR A 303 -31.77 -1.89 26.10
C THR A 303 -30.88 -2.47 25.02
N ALA A 304 -30.29 -1.65 24.15
CA ALA A 304 -29.33 -2.16 23.17
C ALA A 304 -28.16 -2.93 23.82
N ARG A 305 -27.78 -2.59 25.06
CA ARG A 305 -26.71 -3.27 25.83
C ARG A 305 -27.14 -4.57 26.49
N THR A 306 -28.44 -4.74 26.75
CA THR A 306 -28.98 -5.91 27.47
C THR A 306 -29.83 -6.81 26.57
N CYS A 307 -30.06 -6.41 25.32
CA CYS A 307 -30.80 -7.20 24.35
C CYS A 307 -29.89 -8.19 23.63
N TYR A 308 -29.48 -9.25 24.32
CA TYR A 308 -28.66 -10.30 23.74
C TYR A 308 -29.05 -11.71 24.16
N THR A 309 -28.62 -12.68 23.38
CA THR A 309 -28.51 -14.09 23.78
C THR A 309 -27.07 -14.51 23.86
N LYS A 310 -26.75 -15.40 24.78
CA LYS A 310 -25.43 -15.99 24.94
C LYS A 310 -25.28 -17.24 24.10
N LYS A 311 -24.07 -17.48 23.61
CA LYS A 311 -23.70 -18.67 22.86
C LYS A 311 -22.35 -19.17 23.35
N GLN A 312 -22.32 -20.44 23.73
CA GLN A 312 -21.12 -21.16 24.11
C GLN A 312 -20.57 -21.91 22.91
N GLY A 313 -19.26 -21.89 22.69
CA GLY A 313 -18.65 -22.56 21.55
C GLY A 313 -17.21 -22.16 21.29
N LEU A 314 -16.77 -22.45 20.07
CA LEU A 314 -15.48 -22.06 19.52
C LEU A 314 -15.73 -21.03 18.42
N PHE A 315 -15.01 -19.92 18.47
CA PHE A 315 -15.33 -18.76 17.64
C PHE A 315 -14.09 -18.23 16.92
N LEU A 316 -14.26 -17.97 15.62
CA LEU A 316 -13.26 -17.35 14.75
C LEU A 316 -13.44 -15.82 14.80
N PRO A 317 -12.39 -15.04 15.11
CA PRO A 317 -12.47 -13.58 15.01
C PRO A 317 -12.74 -13.14 13.57
N GLN A 318 -13.54 -12.09 13.42
CA GLN A 318 -13.83 -11.45 12.15
C GLN A 318 -13.31 -10.01 12.19
N PHE A 319 -12.48 -9.65 11.21
CA PHE A 319 -11.89 -8.31 11.10
C PHE A 319 -12.69 -7.38 10.18
N GLY A 320 -13.84 -7.85 9.72
CA GLY A 320 -14.89 -7.17 8.99
C GLY A 320 -16.14 -8.06 8.95
N ALA A 321 -17.28 -7.53 8.50
CA ALA A 321 -18.49 -8.35 8.41
C ALA A 321 -18.36 -9.37 7.26
N LEU A 322 -18.12 -10.65 7.58
CA LEU A 322 -18.02 -11.74 6.60
C LEU A 322 -19.10 -12.80 6.81
N TRP A 323 -19.23 -13.30 8.04
CA TRP A 323 -20.22 -14.28 8.45
C TRP A 323 -21.22 -13.68 9.43
N SER A 324 -22.42 -14.24 9.41
CA SER A 324 -23.52 -13.87 10.30
C SER A 324 -24.12 -15.10 10.96
N PRO A 325 -24.57 -15.01 12.22
CA PRO A 325 -24.59 -13.82 13.08
C PRO A 325 -23.21 -13.41 13.62
N ALA A 326 -22.99 -12.10 13.81
CA ALA A 326 -21.78 -11.57 14.42
C ALA A 326 -21.91 -11.53 15.95
N LEU A 327 -21.01 -12.23 16.63
CA LEU A 327 -20.97 -12.37 18.08
C LEU A 327 -19.91 -11.45 18.69
N MET A 328 -20.12 -11.00 19.92
CA MET A 328 -19.23 -10.05 20.61
C MET A 328 -19.12 -10.41 22.09
N GLN A 329 -18.00 -10.08 22.73
CA GLN A 329 -17.86 -10.21 24.18
C GLN A 329 -18.76 -9.18 24.90
N GLU A 330 -18.81 -7.96 24.37
CA GLU A 330 -19.59 -6.84 24.91
C GLU A 330 -20.27 -6.03 23.82
N TYR A 331 -21.25 -5.22 24.22
CA TYR A 331 -21.99 -4.36 23.29
C TYR A 331 -21.03 -3.35 22.64
N LYS A 332 -20.98 -3.35 21.30
CA LYS A 332 -20.07 -2.52 20.48
C LYS A 332 -18.58 -2.83 20.71
N ALA A 333 -18.23 -4.05 21.09
CA ALA A 333 -16.84 -4.49 21.00
C ALA A 333 -16.32 -4.30 19.56
N SER A 334 -15.06 -3.87 19.41
CA SER A 334 -14.46 -3.61 18.09
C SER A 334 -14.20 -4.88 17.30
N LEU A 335 -13.86 -5.97 18.00
CA LEU A 335 -13.66 -7.29 17.40
C LEU A 335 -14.95 -8.09 17.53
N THR A 336 -15.37 -8.65 16.40
CA THR A 336 -16.54 -9.53 16.33
C THR A 336 -16.08 -10.93 16.00
N TYR A 337 -16.96 -11.92 16.18
CA TYR A 337 -16.65 -13.32 15.97
C TYR A 337 -17.77 -14.02 15.21
N ALA A 338 -17.41 -15.07 14.49
CA ALA A 338 -18.33 -16.07 13.95
C ALA A 338 -18.15 -17.37 14.72
N GLU A 339 -19.20 -18.18 14.83
CA GLU A 339 -19.02 -19.57 15.26
C GLU A 339 -18.13 -20.29 14.23
N TYR A 340 -17.10 -20.97 14.72
CA TYR A 340 -16.17 -21.67 13.87
C TYR A 340 -16.78 -22.99 13.41
N GLU A 341 -16.90 -23.15 12.09
CA GLU A 341 -17.25 -24.40 11.43
C GLU A 341 -16.13 -24.73 10.43
N PRO A 342 -15.63 -25.98 10.36
CA PRO A 342 -14.53 -26.34 9.45
C PRO A 342 -14.79 -25.96 7.98
N GLU A 343 -16.04 -25.96 7.55
CA GLU A 343 -16.46 -25.73 6.16
C GLU A 343 -16.61 -24.23 5.80
N MET A 344 -16.48 -23.31 6.76
CA MET A 344 -16.77 -21.88 6.54
C MET A 344 -15.82 -21.19 5.55
N LEU A 345 -14.63 -21.76 5.35
CA LEU A 345 -13.60 -21.30 4.41
C LEU A 345 -13.51 -22.17 3.14
N THR A 346 -14.37 -23.18 2.98
CA THR A 346 -14.37 -24.04 1.79
C THR A 346 -14.69 -23.28 0.49
N PRO A 347 -15.58 -22.27 0.47
CA PRO A 347 -15.74 -21.43 -0.71
C PRO A 347 -14.53 -20.50 -0.90
N ASP A 348 -13.86 -20.57 -2.06
CA ASP A 348 -12.69 -19.73 -2.39
C ASP A 348 -12.94 -18.23 -2.16
N SER A 349 -14.15 -17.76 -2.48
CA SER A 349 -14.54 -16.36 -2.25
C SER A 349 -14.53 -15.96 -0.77
N MET A 350 -14.90 -16.87 0.14
CA MET A 350 -14.87 -16.62 1.59
C MET A 350 -13.44 -16.68 2.11
N ALA A 351 -12.65 -17.63 1.64
CA ALA A 351 -11.25 -17.73 2.02
C ALA A 351 -10.41 -16.52 1.57
N ASP A 352 -10.59 -16.05 0.33
CA ASP A 352 -9.96 -14.82 -0.17
C ASP A 352 -10.42 -13.59 0.61
N ALA A 353 -11.73 -13.45 0.84
CA ALA A 353 -12.27 -12.34 1.63
C ALA A 353 -11.71 -12.32 3.05
N TYR A 354 -11.56 -13.48 3.69
CA TYR A 354 -10.99 -13.56 5.03
C TYR A 354 -9.49 -13.23 5.05
N ALA A 355 -8.70 -13.72 4.08
CA ALA A 355 -7.30 -13.34 3.92
C ALA A 355 -7.12 -11.82 3.79
N ARG A 356 -7.97 -11.16 2.98
CA ARG A 356 -7.98 -9.69 2.82
C ARG A 356 -8.33 -8.97 4.11
N GLN A 357 -9.30 -9.48 4.88
CA GLN A 357 -9.65 -8.89 6.17
C GLN A 357 -8.48 -8.96 7.16
N ILE A 358 -7.76 -10.09 7.20
CA ILE A 358 -6.56 -10.25 8.03
C ILE A 358 -5.47 -9.25 7.61
N LEU A 359 -5.14 -9.19 6.32
CA LEU A 359 -4.12 -8.27 5.79
C LEU A 359 -4.49 -6.80 6.05
N SER A 360 -5.77 -6.45 5.89
CA SER A 360 -6.28 -5.12 6.23
C SER A 360 -6.15 -4.82 7.73
N TYR A 361 -6.50 -5.78 8.59
CA TYR A 361 -6.34 -5.64 10.04
C TYR A 361 -4.89 -5.38 10.43
N VAL A 362 -3.96 -6.19 9.92
CA VAL A 362 -2.51 -6.05 10.17
C VAL A 362 -1.99 -4.71 9.66
N SER A 363 -2.42 -4.26 8.47
CA SER A 363 -2.01 -2.97 7.90
C SER A 363 -2.49 -1.75 8.71
N GLN A 364 -3.59 -1.91 9.47
CA GLN A 364 -4.19 -0.83 10.27
C GLN A 364 -3.77 -0.88 11.73
N ALA A 365 -3.35 -2.05 12.22
CA ALA A 365 -2.88 -2.25 13.58
C ALA A 365 -1.86 -1.16 13.92
N LYS A 366 -2.07 -0.50 15.06
CA LYS A 366 -1.10 0.45 15.58
C LYS A 366 0.10 -0.38 16.02
N GLU A 367 1.29 0.01 15.62
CA GLU A 367 2.50 -0.39 16.35
C GLU A 367 2.24 -0.06 17.84
N LEU A 368 2.32 -1.09 18.68
CA LEU A 368 2.15 -0.98 20.13
C LEU A 368 3.34 -0.24 20.75
#